data_AF-A0A016WJ16-F1
#
_entry.id   AF-A0A016WJ16-F1
#
_cell.length_a   1.000
_cell.length_b   1.000
_cell.length_c   1.000
_cell.angle_alpha   90.00
_cell.angle_beta   90.00
_cell.angle_gamma   90.00
#
_symmetry.space_group_name_H-M   'P 1'
#
loop_
_entity.id
_entity.type
_entity.pdbx_description
1 polymer ?
#
loop_
_entity_poly.entity_id
_entity_poly.type
_entity_poly.pdbx_seq_one_letter_code
_entity_poly.pdbx_strand_id
1 'polypeptide(L)'
;METLLQQLNEAVKMDPREAPNVYYGVANSKYRQALWEVFVERKEFIRSELNPTLYESPPPSHQINQMLRALDNPVLPIDAEDEMDEESQKLEIAYVKKMDELRKHLYSNILRLQKNFDHIKTNMRQVLRDQEKLRPIDLQDINRAVESIRRKHELMELETKQIIANKVMGFQAKIADMTKRRRNFSKEATAILQEYYENHLAHPYPTEEEKGVLAEKCHISVQQVSNWFGNRRIRTKKSQFSQDLKSGKFNLEFSAS
;
A
#
# COMPACT_ATOMS: atom_id res chain seq x y z
N MET A 1 51.20 -8.55 32.50
CA MET A 1 50.50 -7.94 31.33
C MET A 1 49.80 -9.02 30.53
N GLU A 2 50.49 -10.12 30.17
CA GLU A 2 49.88 -11.29 29.52
C GLU A 2 48.61 -11.80 30.21
N THR A 3 48.62 -11.97 31.53
CA THR A 3 47.46 -12.46 32.28
C THR A 3 46.25 -11.54 32.18
N LEU A 4 46.46 -10.22 32.24
CA LEU A 4 45.40 -9.19 32.09
C LEU A 4 44.90 -9.10 30.64
N LEU A 5 45.79 -9.25 29.65
CA LEU A 5 45.43 -9.27 28.23
C LEU A 5 44.65 -10.54 27.87
N GLN A 6 45.01 -11.68 28.45
CA GLN A 6 44.33 -12.96 28.24
C GLN A 6 42.92 -12.93 28.85
N GLN A 7 42.80 -12.41 30.09
CA GLN A 7 41.52 -12.14 30.73
C GLN A 7 40.66 -11.14 29.94
N LEU A 8 41.27 -10.08 29.39
CA LEU A 8 40.56 -9.12 28.55
C LEU A 8 40.07 -9.76 27.25
N ASN A 9 40.88 -10.62 26.62
CA ASN A 9 40.51 -11.32 25.38
C ASN A 9 39.36 -12.33 25.60
N GLU A 10 39.29 -12.94 26.78
CA GLU A 10 38.14 -13.77 27.19
C GLU A 10 36.91 -12.91 27.51
N ALA A 11 37.09 -11.80 28.23
CA ALA A 11 36.00 -10.89 28.60
C ALA A 11 35.34 -10.20 27.38
N VAL A 12 36.08 -9.95 26.30
CA VAL A 12 35.54 -9.39 25.04
C VAL A 12 34.46 -10.30 24.41
N LYS A 13 34.44 -11.60 24.76
CA LYS A 13 33.44 -12.56 24.27
C LYS A 13 32.18 -12.66 25.16
N MET A 14 32.17 -11.96 26.30
CA MET A 14 31.10 -12.01 27.30
C MET A 14 30.32 -10.68 27.32
N ASP A 15 29.13 -10.65 27.96
CA ASP A 15 28.44 -9.37 28.19
C ASP A 15 29.33 -8.49 29.11
N PRO A 16 29.53 -7.20 28.81
CA PRO A 16 30.36 -6.31 29.62
C PRO A 16 29.97 -6.26 31.11
N ARG A 17 28.71 -6.58 31.44
CA ARG A 17 28.19 -6.66 32.80
C ARG A 17 28.64 -7.91 33.57
N GLU A 18 29.14 -8.93 32.87
CA GLU A 18 29.52 -10.23 33.43
C GLU A 18 31.00 -10.29 33.86
N ALA A 19 31.84 -9.34 33.42
CA ALA A 19 33.28 -9.31 33.73
C ALA A 19 33.79 -7.99 34.37
N PRO A 20 33.08 -7.38 35.35
CA PRO A 20 33.43 -6.05 35.88
C PRO A 20 34.84 -5.98 36.49
N ASN A 21 35.34 -7.10 37.05
CA ASN A 21 36.66 -7.16 37.69
C ASN A 21 37.82 -7.09 36.69
N VAL A 22 37.67 -7.70 35.51
CA VAL A 22 38.67 -7.66 34.44
C VAL A 22 38.78 -6.23 33.90
N TYR A 23 37.63 -5.62 33.66
CA TYR A 23 37.51 -4.25 33.21
C TYR A 23 38.05 -3.23 34.22
N TYR A 24 37.77 -3.42 35.51
CA TYR A 24 38.36 -2.60 36.58
C TYR A 24 39.88 -2.79 36.67
N GLY A 25 40.38 -4.01 36.47
CA GLY A 25 41.82 -4.31 36.43
C GLY A 25 42.54 -3.65 35.26
N VAL A 26 41.91 -3.59 34.08
CA VAL A 26 42.44 -2.86 32.92
C VAL A 26 42.39 -1.35 33.13
N ALA A 27 41.29 -0.82 33.68
CA ALA A 27 41.12 0.60 33.95
C ALA A 27 42.10 1.15 34.99
N ASN A 28 42.54 0.33 35.95
CA ASN A 28 43.51 0.71 36.99
C ASN A 28 44.94 0.20 36.73
N SER A 29 45.18 -0.39 35.56
CA SER A 29 46.50 -0.86 35.16
C SER A 29 47.43 0.30 34.83
N LYS A 30 48.70 0.18 35.19
CA LYS A 30 49.76 1.11 34.76
C LYS A 30 49.91 1.22 33.23
N TYR A 31 49.35 0.26 32.50
CA TYR A 31 49.35 0.21 31.03
C TYR A 31 48.07 0.77 30.39
N ARG A 32 47.14 1.33 31.19
CA ARG A 32 45.86 1.88 30.71
C ARG A 32 46.06 2.85 29.55
N GLN A 33 47.02 3.76 29.65
CA GLN A 33 47.28 4.78 28.62
C GLN A 33 47.76 4.17 27.30
N ALA A 34 48.72 3.23 27.36
CA ALA A 34 49.21 2.54 26.17
C ALA A 34 48.11 1.69 25.50
N LEU A 35 47.27 1.01 26.29
CA LEU A 35 46.13 0.26 25.76
C LEU A 35 45.09 1.19 25.13
N TRP A 36 44.85 2.37 25.72
CA TRP A 36 43.95 3.37 25.18
C TRP A 36 44.39 3.86 23.81
N GLU A 37 45.68 4.18 23.64
CA GLU A 37 46.26 4.62 22.37
C GLU A 37 46.12 3.55 21.27
N VAL A 38 46.43 2.29 21.59
CA VAL A 38 46.25 1.16 20.66
C VAL A 38 44.77 1.00 20.26
N PHE A 39 43.84 1.17 21.20
CA PHE A 39 42.40 1.10 20.89
C PHE A 39 41.94 2.26 19.99
N VAL A 40 42.46 3.47 20.19
CA VAL A 40 42.18 4.61 19.32
C VAL A 40 42.71 4.35 17.91
N GLU A 41 43.98 3.93 17.78
CA GLU A 41 44.60 3.64 16.49
C GLU A 41 43.85 2.54 15.73
N ARG A 42 43.49 1.45 16.43
CA ARG A 42 42.70 0.36 15.83
C ARG A 42 41.31 0.81 15.41
N LYS A 43 40.68 1.72 16.16
CA LYS A 43 39.38 2.30 15.84
C LYS A 43 39.43 3.12 14.56
N GLU A 44 40.41 4.02 14.42
CA GLU A 44 40.56 4.85 13.22
C GLU A 44 40.88 3.99 11.97
N PHE A 45 41.68 2.93 12.13
CA PHE A 45 41.92 1.96 11.06
C PHE A 45 40.63 1.25 10.60
N ILE A 46 39.79 0.77 11.53
CA ILE A 46 38.51 0.15 11.15
C ILE A 46 37.60 1.18 10.47
N ARG A 47 37.63 2.43 10.93
CA ARG A 47 36.82 3.52 10.37
C ARG A 47 37.21 3.85 8.93
N SER A 48 38.49 3.79 8.55
CA SER A 48 38.93 4.05 7.18
C SER A 48 38.52 2.95 6.20
N GLU A 49 38.36 1.73 6.68
CA GLU A 49 37.94 0.57 5.87
C GLU A 49 36.40 0.47 5.72
N LEU A 50 35.62 1.32 6.40
CA LEU A 50 34.17 1.24 6.36
C LEU A 50 33.61 1.82 5.05
N ASN A 51 32.73 1.05 4.40
CA ASN A 51 32.03 1.49 3.19
C ASN A 51 31.07 2.68 3.48
N PRO A 52 31.23 3.84 2.82
CA PRO A 52 30.35 4.99 2.97
C PRO A 52 28.88 4.71 2.59
N THR A 53 28.65 3.83 1.61
CA THR A 53 27.30 3.54 1.07
C THR A 53 26.50 2.59 1.95
N LEU A 54 27.12 1.97 2.96
CA LEU A 54 26.43 1.22 4.01
C LEU A 54 25.39 2.09 4.76
N TYR A 55 25.47 3.41 4.58
CA TYR A 55 24.70 4.42 5.29
C TYR A 55 23.75 5.25 4.41
N GLU A 56 23.48 4.88 3.16
CA GLU A 56 22.46 5.57 2.35
C GLU A 56 21.04 5.20 2.80
N SER A 57 20.18 6.22 3.00
CA SER A 57 18.75 5.95 3.25
C SER A 57 18.05 5.61 1.94
N PRO A 58 17.11 4.65 1.95
CA PRO A 58 16.28 4.38 0.79
C PRO A 58 15.49 5.63 0.39
N PRO A 59 15.32 5.89 -0.91
CA PRO A 59 14.49 7.00 -1.36
C PRO A 59 13.03 6.77 -0.92
N PRO A 60 12.30 7.83 -0.51
CA PRO A 60 10.88 7.72 -0.21
C PRO A 60 10.11 7.31 -1.47
N SER A 61 9.30 6.26 -1.38
CA SER A 61 8.45 5.84 -2.50
C SER A 61 7.22 6.74 -2.58
N HIS A 62 7.24 7.70 -3.52
CA HIS A 62 6.11 8.60 -3.81
C HIS A 62 4.81 7.83 -4.10
N GLN A 63 4.94 6.68 -4.80
CA GLN A 63 3.84 5.81 -5.15
C GLN A 63 3.11 5.27 -3.91
N ILE A 64 3.84 4.83 -2.87
CA ILE A 64 3.24 4.33 -1.63
C ILE A 64 2.42 5.43 -0.95
N ASN A 65 2.97 6.64 -0.85
CA ASN A 65 2.27 7.76 -0.24
C ASN A 65 1.01 8.14 -1.00
N GLN A 66 1.03 8.09 -2.34
CA GLN A 66 -0.15 8.32 -3.16
C GLN A 66 -1.24 7.27 -2.90
N MET A 67 -0.88 6.00 -2.78
CA MET A 67 -1.82 4.90 -2.52
C MET A 67 -2.45 4.98 -1.13
N LEU A 68 -1.69 5.45 -0.14
CA LEU A 68 -2.20 5.62 1.22
C LEU A 68 -3.18 6.79 1.36
N ARG A 69 -3.21 7.77 0.43
CA ARG A 69 -4.24 8.84 0.43
C ARG A 69 -5.67 8.30 0.32
N ALA A 70 -5.85 7.13 -0.31
CA ALA A 70 -7.14 6.47 -0.37
C ALA A 70 -7.66 6.04 1.02
N LEU A 71 -6.77 5.89 2.00
CA LEU A 71 -7.17 5.68 3.39
C LEU A 71 -7.70 6.96 4.00
N ASP A 72 -7.19 8.15 3.65
CA ASP A 72 -7.59 9.42 4.27
C ASP A 72 -8.95 9.88 3.77
N ASN A 73 -9.21 9.74 2.46
CA ASN A 73 -10.49 10.04 1.85
C ASN A 73 -11.00 8.84 1.04
N PRO A 74 -11.70 7.88 1.68
CA PRO A 74 -12.18 6.69 1.01
C PRO A 74 -13.40 7.01 0.14
N VAL A 75 -13.16 7.30 -1.14
CA VAL A 75 -14.23 7.40 -2.15
C VAL A 75 -14.35 6.07 -2.86
N LEU A 76 -15.59 5.57 -2.97
CA LEU A 76 -15.88 4.37 -3.75
C LEU A 76 -15.62 4.68 -5.24
N PRO A 77 -14.85 3.86 -5.97
CA PRO A 77 -14.53 4.11 -7.37
C PRO A 77 -15.73 3.73 -8.27
N ILE A 78 -16.83 4.47 -8.17
CA ILE A 78 -18.01 4.38 -9.05
C ILE A 78 -18.14 5.70 -9.83
N ASP A 79 -18.57 5.60 -11.08
CA ASP A 79 -18.90 6.79 -11.88
C ASP A 79 -20.15 7.47 -11.29
N ALA A 80 -20.11 8.79 -11.12
CA ALA A 80 -21.20 9.58 -10.54
C ALA A 80 -22.53 9.53 -11.33
N GLU A 81 -22.53 8.91 -12.52
CA GLU A 81 -23.68 8.75 -13.41
C GLU A 81 -24.51 7.48 -13.13
N ASP A 82 -24.02 6.56 -12.28
CA ASP A 82 -24.76 5.35 -11.91
C ASP A 82 -25.85 5.67 -10.88
N GLU A 83 -27.09 5.21 -11.10
CA GLU A 83 -28.15 5.27 -10.10
C GLU A 83 -27.71 4.57 -8.80
N MET A 84 -27.74 5.31 -7.68
CA MET A 84 -27.45 4.78 -6.35
C MET A 84 -28.55 3.84 -5.87
N ASP A 85 -28.51 2.58 -6.28
CA ASP A 85 -29.35 1.56 -5.66
C ASP A 85 -28.90 1.21 -4.23
N GLU A 86 -29.77 0.50 -3.51
CA GLU A 86 -29.54 0.11 -2.11
C GLU A 86 -28.30 -0.79 -1.95
N GLU A 87 -27.93 -1.53 -2.99
CA GLU A 87 -26.77 -2.42 -2.99
C GLU A 87 -25.45 -1.66 -3.18
N SER A 88 -25.42 -0.62 -4.02
CA SER A 88 -24.31 0.35 -4.13
C SER A 88 -24.05 1.04 -2.80
N GLN A 89 -25.10 1.46 -2.10
CA GLN A 89 -24.97 2.12 -0.79
C GLN A 89 -24.38 1.17 0.26
N LYS A 90 -24.84 -0.10 0.29
CA LYS A 90 -24.27 -1.13 1.16
C LYS A 90 -22.79 -1.38 0.85
N LEU A 91 -22.42 -1.39 -0.44
CA LEU A 91 -21.04 -1.57 -0.88
C LEU A 91 -20.14 -0.39 -0.48
N GLU A 92 -20.65 0.84 -0.58
CA GLU A 92 -19.96 2.06 -0.14
C GLU A 92 -19.68 2.04 1.36
N ILE A 93 -20.68 1.72 2.17
CA ILE A 93 -20.54 1.59 3.62
C ILE A 93 -19.50 0.52 3.97
N ALA A 94 -19.56 -0.64 3.31
CA ALA A 94 -18.59 -1.71 3.51
C ALA A 94 -17.15 -1.29 3.11
N TYR A 95 -17.02 -0.53 2.02
CA TYR A 95 -15.73 -0.02 1.56
C TYR A 95 -15.13 0.98 2.55
N VAL A 96 -15.90 1.98 2.98
CA VAL A 96 -15.47 2.99 3.96
C VAL A 96 -15.06 2.34 5.26
N LYS A 97 -15.85 1.37 5.76
CA LYS A 97 -15.51 0.59 6.95
C LYS A 97 -14.19 -0.16 6.77
N LYS A 98 -13.96 -0.78 5.61
CA LYS A 98 -12.71 -1.50 5.35
C LYS A 98 -11.50 -0.58 5.28
N MET A 99 -11.65 0.61 4.67
CA MET A 99 -10.60 1.61 4.63
C MET A 99 -10.26 2.11 6.03
N ASP A 100 -11.26 2.35 6.90
CA ASP A 100 -11.04 2.75 8.28
C ASP A 100 -10.33 1.66 9.11
N GLU A 101 -10.67 0.38 8.91
CA GLU A 101 -9.95 -0.75 9.53
C GLU A 101 -8.46 -0.76 9.14
N LEU A 102 -8.16 -0.59 7.84
CA LEU A 102 -6.79 -0.56 7.33
C LEU A 102 -6.02 0.66 7.85
N ARG A 103 -6.69 1.82 7.92
CA ARG A 103 -6.16 3.06 8.48
C ARG A 103 -5.77 2.88 9.95
N LYS A 104 -6.69 2.37 10.78
CA LYS A 104 -6.43 2.08 12.20
C LYS A 104 -5.27 1.10 12.38
N HIS A 105 -5.22 0.06 11.55
CA HIS A 105 -4.13 -0.92 11.60
C HIS A 105 -2.77 -0.30 11.24
N LEU A 106 -2.72 0.58 10.23
CA LEU A 106 -1.50 1.31 9.86
C LEU A 106 -1.01 2.19 11.03
N TYR A 107 -1.87 3.05 11.58
CA TYR A 107 -1.48 3.94 12.67
C TYR A 107 -1.06 3.19 13.93
N SER A 108 -1.78 2.12 14.29
CA SER A 108 -1.40 1.28 15.43
C SER A 108 -0.02 0.63 15.24
N ASN A 109 0.31 0.17 14.03
CA ASN A 109 1.61 -0.41 13.76
C ASN A 109 2.73 0.63 13.77
N ILE A 110 2.51 1.81 13.17
CA ILE A 110 3.48 2.92 13.19
C ILE A 110 3.76 3.35 14.63
N LEU A 111 2.72 3.52 15.46
CA LEU A 111 2.89 3.88 16.87
C LEU A 111 3.71 2.84 17.64
N ARG A 112 3.47 1.55 17.38
CA ARG A 112 4.23 0.45 17.99
C ARG A 112 5.70 0.46 17.54
N LEU A 113 5.95 0.67 16.25
CA LEU A 113 7.32 0.78 15.72
C LEU A 113 8.07 1.95 16.36
N GLN A 114 7.41 3.11 16.48
CA GLN A 114 7.98 4.28 17.14
C GLN A 114 8.34 4.00 18.60
N LYS A 115 7.43 3.37 19.37
CA LYS A 115 7.70 3.01 20.77
C LYS A 115 8.89 2.05 20.89
N ASN A 116 8.98 1.06 20.00
CA ASN A 116 10.10 0.12 19.97
C ASN A 116 11.41 0.83 19.59
N PHE A 117 11.36 1.76 18.64
CA PHE A 117 12.51 2.57 18.25
C PHE A 117 13.04 3.39 19.42
N ASP A 118 12.17 4.09 20.14
CA ASP A 118 12.58 4.91 21.30
C ASP A 118 13.17 4.04 22.42
N HIS A 119 12.63 2.84 22.63
CA HIS A 119 13.17 1.87 23.58
C HIS A 119 14.57 1.39 23.17
N ILE A 120 14.74 0.94 21.92
CA ILE A 120 16.03 0.45 21.40
C ILE A 120 17.07 1.58 21.40
N LYS A 121 16.69 2.80 21.02
CA LYS A 121 17.55 3.99 21.03
C LYS A 121 18.04 4.31 22.45
N THR A 122 17.16 4.21 23.44
CA THR A 122 17.51 4.43 24.85
C THR A 122 18.47 3.35 25.35
N ASN A 123 18.18 2.07 25.08
CA ASN A 123 19.05 0.96 25.45
C ASN A 123 20.43 1.07 24.78
N MET A 124 20.49 1.42 23.49
CA MET A 124 21.76 1.61 22.78
C MET A 124 22.60 2.72 23.40
N ARG A 125 21.99 3.85 23.77
CA ARG A 125 22.70 4.93 24.46
C ARG A 125 23.24 4.50 25.81
N GLN A 126 22.47 3.71 26.56
CA GLN A 126 22.91 3.17 27.85
C GLN A 126 24.09 2.21 27.68
N VAL A 127 24.02 1.29 26.72
CA VAL A 127 25.12 0.37 26.41
C VAL A 127 26.39 1.12 26.01
N LEU A 128 26.28 2.14 25.17
CA LEU A 128 27.43 2.95 24.78
C LEU A 128 28.02 3.74 25.96
N ARG A 129 27.19 4.29 26.85
CA ARG A 129 27.63 4.94 28.09
C ARG A 129 28.41 3.99 29.01
N ASP A 130 27.96 2.75 29.13
CA ASP A 130 28.64 1.76 29.97
C ASP A 130 29.96 1.29 29.33
N GLN A 131 29.99 1.16 28.01
CA GLN A 131 31.20 0.82 27.25
C GLN A 131 32.24 1.95 27.22
N GLU A 132 31.85 3.21 27.32
CA GLU A 132 32.75 4.38 27.37
C GLU A 132 33.78 4.27 28.51
N LYS A 133 33.42 3.57 29.60
CA LYS A 133 34.31 3.32 30.74
C LYS A 133 35.47 2.39 30.39
N LEU A 134 35.34 1.59 29.31
CA LEU A 134 36.19 0.45 28.99
C LEU A 134 36.97 0.64 27.69
N ARG A 135 36.45 1.46 26.77
CA ARG A 135 37.06 1.74 25.48
C ARG A 135 36.78 3.18 25.04
N PRO A 136 37.63 3.76 24.18
CA PRO A 136 37.36 5.06 23.58
C PRO A 136 36.08 5.00 22.72
N ILE A 137 35.07 5.79 23.09
CA ILE A 137 33.86 6.01 22.29
C ILE A 137 33.77 7.52 22.03
N ASP A 138 33.63 7.92 20.77
CA ASP A 138 33.40 9.32 20.43
C ASP A 138 31.94 9.59 20.02
N LEU A 139 31.63 10.87 19.84
CA LEU A 139 30.31 11.33 19.39
C LEU A 139 29.93 10.78 18.01
N GLN A 140 30.90 10.52 17.11
CA GLN A 140 30.59 9.95 15.80
C GLN A 140 30.14 8.50 15.93
N ASP A 141 30.75 7.72 16.83
CA ASP A 141 30.36 6.33 17.08
C ASP A 141 28.91 6.25 17.61
N ILE A 142 28.56 7.14 18.55
CA ILE A 142 27.20 7.26 19.08
C ILE A 142 26.22 7.65 17.97
N ASN A 143 26.57 8.64 17.16
CA ASN A 143 25.71 9.10 16.06
C ASN A 143 25.51 7.99 15.01
N ARG A 144 26.56 7.24 14.65
CA ARG A 144 26.47 6.11 13.71
C ARG A 144 25.57 5.00 14.25
N ALA A 145 25.68 4.66 15.53
CA ALA A 145 24.84 3.63 16.15
C ALA A 145 23.36 4.05 16.18
N VAL A 146 23.07 5.29 16.59
CA VAL A 146 21.69 5.83 16.61
C VAL A 146 21.13 5.92 15.20
N GLU A 147 21.92 6.38 14.23
CA GLU A 147 21.50 6.51 12.84
C GLU A 147 21.24 5.13 12.19
N SER A 148 22.04 4.11 12.52
CA SER A 148 21.79 2.73 12.08
C SER A 148 20.42 2.21 12.56
N ILE A 149 20.07 2.48 13.82
CA ILE A 149 18.76 2.13 14.37
C ILE A 149 17.66 2.94 13.66
N ARG A 150 17.90 4.24 13.42
CA ARG A 150 16.93 5.12 12.75
C ARG A 150 16.59 4.63 11.35
N ARG A 151 17.59 4.25 10.55
CA ARG A 151 17.33 3.70 9.20
C ARG A 151 16.60 2.38 9.24
N LYS A 152 16.91 1.51 10.21
CA LYS A 152 16.16 0.26 10.39
C LYS A 152 14.70 0.53 10.75
N HIS A 153 14.44 1.56 11.56
CA HIS A 153 13.09 2.03 11.83
C HIS A 153 12.40 2.56 10.56
N GLU A 154 13.06 3.44 9.79
CA GLU A 154 12.55 3.98 8.52
C GLU A 154 12.20 2.86 7.51
N LEU A 155 13.06 1.84 7.39
CA LEU A 155 12.82 0.66 6.55
C LEU A 155 11.58 -0.14 6.98
N MET A 156 11.49 -0.47 8.29
CA MET A 156 10.33 -1.19 8.83
C MET A 156 9.03 -0.39 8.68
N GLU A 157 9.10 0.93 8.82
CA GLU A 157 7.97 1.83 8.58
C GLU A 157 7.54 1.80 7.11
N LEU A 158 8.50 1.86 6.18
CA LEU A 158 8.24 1.77 4.74
C LEU A 158 7.61 0.43 4.35
N GLU A 159 8.13 -0.69 4.86
CA GLU A 159 7.56 -2.02 4.65
C GLU A 159 6.13 -2.13 5.17
N THR A 160 5.87 -1.58 6.37
CA THR A 160 4.52 -1.52 6.94
C THR A 160 3.58 -0.75 6.04
N LYS A 161 4.00 0.43 5.55
CA LYS A 161 3.24 1.23 4.59
C LYS A 161 2.98 0.47 3.28
N GLN A 162 3.98 -0.23 2.74
CA GLN A 162 3.85 -1.02 1.52
C GLN A 162 2.83 -2.16 1.66
N ILE A 163 2.86 -2.89 2.77
CA ILE A 163 1.91 -3.99 3.05
C ILE A 163 0.48 -3.45 3.05
N ILE A 164 0.24 -2.30 3.69
CA ILE A 164 -1.09 -1.68 3.72
C ILE A 164 -1.50 -1.18 2.35
N ALA A 165 -0.60 -0.51 1.62
CA ALA A 165 -0.87 -0.01 0.28
C ALA A 165 -1.26 -1.16 -0.69
N ASN A 166 -0.60 -2.31 -0.59
CA ASN A 166 -0.96 -3.52 -1.35
C ASN A 166 -2.35 -4.06 -0.98
N LYS A 167 -2.70 -4.05 0.31
CA LYS A 167 -4.05 -4.43 0.77
C LYS A 167 -5.12 -3.48 0.25
N VAL A 168 -4.85 -2.17 0.24
CA VAL A 168 -5.75 -1.15 -0.33
C VAL A 168 -5.97 -1.41 -1.82
N MET A 169 -4.91 -1.55 -2.61
CA MET A 169 -5.04 -1.87 -4.04
C MET A 169 -5.82 -3.16 -4.29
N GLY A 170 -5.47 -4.23 -3.55
CA GLY A 170 -6.13 -5.52 -3.73
C GLY A 170 -7.63 -5.45 -3.42
N PHE A 171 -8.02 -4.62 -2.45
CA PHE A 171 -9.43 -4.42 -2.14
C PHE A 171 -10.12 -3.50 -3.16
N GLN A 172 -9.50 -2.40 -3.57
CA GLN A 172 -10.02 -1.52 -4.62
C GLN A 172 -10.23 -2.26 -5.94
N ALA A 173 -9.29 -3.12 -6.34
CA ALA A 173 -9.40 -3.94 -7.55
C ALA A 173 -10.60 -4.90 -7.47
N LYS A 174 -10.86 -5.51 -6.30
CA LYS A 174 -12.03 -6.37 -6.10
C LYS A 174 -13.35 -5.59 -6.22
N ILE A 175 -13.42 -4.40 -5.63
CA ILE A 175 -14.59 -3.53 -5.72
C ILE A 175 -14.84 -3.09 -7.17
N ALA A 176 -13.78 -2.72 -7.90
CA ALA A 176 -13.88 -2.36 -9.30
C ALA A 176 -14.39 -3.53 -10.16
N ASP A 177 -13.90 -4.76 -9.93
CA ASP A 177 -14.39 -5.97 -10.61
C ASP A 177 -15.86 -6.27 -10.27
N MET A 178 -16.26 -6.18 -9.00
CA MET A 178 -17.66 -6.34 -8.58
C MET A 178 -18.58 -5.32 -9.26
N THR A 179 -18.18 -4.05 -9.29
CA THR A 179 -18.95 -2.97 -9.93
C THR A 179 -19.04 -3.21 -11.44
N LYS A 180 -17.94 -3.61 -12.09
CA LYS A 180 -17.93 -3.94 -13.52
C LYS A 180 -18.82 -5.14 -13.87
N ARG A 181 -18.85 -6.17 -13.02
CA ARG A 181 -19.76 -7.32 -13.20
C ARG A 181 -21.21 -6.92 -13.02
N ARG A 182 -21.51 -5.98 -12.11
CA ARG A 182 -22.87 -5.47 -11.92
C ARG A 182 -23.36 -4.63 -13.10
N ARG A 183 -22.48 -3.85 -13.74
CA ARG A 183 -22.83 -3.04 -14.92
C ARG A 183 -23.10 -3.88 -16.19
N ASN A 184 -22.56 -5.09 -16.27
CA ASN A 184 -22.64 -5.91 -17.47
C ASN A 184 -23.49 -7.15 -17.22
N PHE A 185 -24.50 -7.38 -18.06
CA PHE A 185 -25.23 -8.64 -18.04
C PHE A 185 -24.33 -9.81 -18.44
N SER A 186 -24.71 -11.01 -18.02
CA SER A 186 -24.04 -12.23 -18.47
C SER A 186 -24.10 -12.35 -20.00
N LYS A 187 -23.16 -13.09 -20.59
CA LYS A 187 -23.17 -13.33 -22.04
C LYS A 187 -24.47 -13.99 -22.49
N GLU A 188 -24.98 -14.90 -21.68
CA GLU A 188 -26.25 -15.61 -21.90
C GLU A 188 -27.44 -14.65 -21.85
N ALA A 189 -27.57 -13.85 -20.80
CA ALA A 189 -28.62 -12.83 -20.69
C ALA A 189 -28.56 -11.84 -21.86
N THR A 190 -27.36 -11.40 -22.24
CA THR A 190 -27.16 -10.51 -23.38
C THR A 190 -27.59 -11.18 -24.69
N ALA A 191 -27.28 -12.45 -24.90
CA ALA A 191 -27.67 -13.20 -26.08
C ALA A 191 -29.20 -13.36 -26.18
N ILE A 192 -29.87 -13.71 -25.07
CA ILE A 192 -31.34 -13.84 -25.02
C ILE A 192 -32.03 -12.52 -25.34
N LEU A 193 -31.59 -11.42 -24.73
CA LEU A 193 -32.14 -10.08 -24.98
C LEU A 193 -31.88 -9.62 -26.42
N GLN A 194 -30.70 -9.94 -26.96
CA GLN A 194 -30.34 -9.61 -28.34
C GLN A 194 -31.15 -10.42 -29.35
N GLU A 195 -31.31 -11.73 -29.15
CA GLU A 195 -32.12 -12.60 -29.99
C GLU A 195 -33.58 -12.11 -30.04
N TYR A 196 -34.17 -11.78 -28.89
CA TYR A 196 -35.52 -11.21 -28.87
C TYR A 196 -35.58 -9.90 -29.67
N TYR A 197 -34.62 -8.99 -29.47
CA TYR A 197 -34.57 -7.71 -30.17
C TYR A 197 -34.44 -7.87 -31.69
N GLU A 198 -33.62 -8.82 -32.15
CA GLU A 198 -33.39 -9.12 -33.57
C GLU A 198 -34.62 -9.76 -34.23
N ASN A 199 -35.36 -10.59 -33.50
CA ASN A 199 -36.62 -11.17 -33.99
C ASN A 199 -37.77 -10.14 -34.03
N HIS A 200 -37.63 -9.01 -33.34
CA HIS A 200 -38.68 -7.97 -33.23
C HIS A 200 -38.20 -6.59 -33.72
N LEU A 201 -37.36 -6.53 -34.75
CA LEU A 201 -36.79 -5.27 -35.27
C LEU A 201 -37.84 -4.24 -35.70
N ALA A 202 -39.00 -4.69 -36.21
CA ALA A 202 -40.09 -3.81 -36.62
C ALA A 202 -40.80 -3.15 -35.41
N HIS A 203 -40.91 -3.87 -34.29
CA HIS A 203 -41.57 -3.39 -33.07
C HIS A 203 -40.84 -3.89 -31.81
N PRO A 204 -39.67 -3.31 -31.47
CA PRO A 204 -38.83 -3.76 -30.37
C PRO A 204 -39.32 -3.23 -29.01
N TYR A 205 -40.59 -3.48 -28.70
CA TYR A 205 -41.26 -3.12 -27.46
C TYR A 205 -41.92 -4.37 -26.88
N PRO A 206 -41.21 -5.15 -26.04
CA PRO A 206 -41.82 -6.25 -25.33
C PRO A 206 -42.94 -5.75 -24.42
N THR A 207 -44.03 -6.50 -24.37
CA THR A 207 -45.14 -6.34 -23.42
C THR A 207 -44.69 -6.62 -21.99
N GLU A 208 -45.49 -6.26 -20.99
CA GLU A 208 -45.15 -6.53 -19.58
C GLU A 208 -44.96 -8.02 -19.28
N GLU A 209 -45.78 -8.87 -19.90
CA GLU A 209 -45.67 -10.33 -19.79
C GLU A 209 -44.36 -10.84 -20.41
N GLU A 210 -44.00 -10.37 -21.60
CA GLU A 210 -42.73 -10.74 -22.26
C GLU A 210 -41.52 -10.24 -21.50
N LYS A 211 -41.58 -9.04 -20.90
CA LYS A 211 -40.52 -8.55 -20.02
C LYS A 211 -40.36 -9.44 -18.79
N GLY A 212 -41.47 -9.93 -18.23
CA GLY A 212 -41.45 -10.90 -17.12
C GLY A 212 -40.73 -12.20 -17.50
N VAL A 213 -41.07 -12.77 -18.66
CA VAL A 213 -40.42 -13.99 -19.17
C VAL A 213 -38.93 -13.77 -19.46
N LEU A 214 -38.56 -12.63 -20.07
CA LEU A 214 -37.17 -12.28 -20.34
C LEU A 214 -36.38 -12.06 -19.06
N ALA A 215 -36.98 -11.42 -18.06
CA ALA A 215 -36.39 -11.20 -16.74
C ALA A 215 -36.07 -12.52 -16.04
N GLU A 216 -37.01 -13.47 -16.06
CA GLU A 216 -36.82 -14.81 -15.50
C GLU A 216 -35.71 -15.58 -16.21
N LYS A 217 -35.74 -15.63 -17.56
CA LYS A 217 -34.73 -16.32 -18.38
C LYS A 217 -33.33 -15.73 -18.23
N CYS A 218 -33.22 -14.41 -18.07
CA CYS A 218 -31.95 -13.72 -17.96
C CYS A 218 -31.45 -13.59 -16.51
N HIS A 219 -32.27 -14.00 -15.52
CA HIS A 219 -32.03 -13.78 -14.09
C HIS A 219 -31.72 -12.32 -13.74
N ILE A 220 -32.49 -11.38 -14.32
CA ILE A 220 -32.39 -9.93 -14.06
C ILE A 220 -33.78 -9.37 -13.75
N SER A 221 -33.86 -8.15 -13.23
CA SER A 221 -35.16 -7.53 -12.94
C SER A 221 -35.90 -7.07 -14.20
N VAL A 222 -37.23 -7.02 -14.14
CA VAL A 222 -38.09 -6.47 -15.20
C VAL A 222 -37.68 -5.02 -15.53
N GLN A 223 -37.26 -4.25 -14.53
CA GLN A 223 -36.73 -2.89 -14.74
C GLN A 223 -35.44 -2.90 -15.56
N GLN A 224 -34.51 -3.81 -15.27
CA GLN A 224 -33.27 -3.98 -16.05
C GLN A 224 -33.54 -4.38 -17.50
N VAL A 225 -34.53 -5.25 -17.74
CA VAL A 225 -35.01 -5.57 -19.10
C VAL A 225 -35.54 -4.31 -19.79
N SER A 226 -36.44 -3.57 -19.14
CA SER A 226 -37.02 -2.33 -19.68
C SER A 226 -35.94 -1.30 -20.06
N ASN A 227 -34.98 -1.07 -19.16
CA ASN A 227 -33.85 -0.18 -19.36
C ASN A 227 -32.96 -0.66 -20.53
N TRP A 228 -32.70 -1.96 -20.63
CA TRP A 228 -31.89 -2.51 -21.72
C TRP A 228 -32.53 -2.28 -23.08
N PHE A 229 -33.84 -2.57 -23.23
CA PHE A 229 -34.56 -2.34 -24.48
C PHE A 229 -34.65 -0.85 -24.84
N GLY A 230 -34.88 0.02 -23.84
CA GLY A 230 -34.82 1.47 -24.04
C GLY A 230 -33.47 1.94 -24.57
N ASN A 231 -32.38 1.53 -23.91
CA ASN A 231 -31.02 1.87 -24.30
C ASN A 231 -30.61 1.26 -25.65
N ARG A 232 -31.07 0.03 -25.96
CA ARG A 232 -30.80 -0.63 -27.24
C ARG A 232 -31.45 0.13 -28.39
N ARG A 233 -32.72 0.52 -28.27
CA ARG A 233 -33.42 1.33 -29.28
C ARG A 233 -32.73 2.66 -29.54
N ILE A 234 -32.33 3.38 -28.49
CA ILE A 234 -31.60 4.66 -28.62
C ILE A 234 -30.28 4.45 -29.39
N ARG A 235 -29.52 3.41 -29.03
CA ARG A 235 -28.25 3.08 -29.70
C ARG A 235 -28.45 2.70 -31.17
N THR A 236 -29.46 1.88 -31.50
CA THR A 236 -29.77 1.52 -32.89
C THR A 236 -30.18 2.75 -33.71
N LYS A 237 -31.06 3.61 -33.17
CA LYS A 237 -31.46 4.86 -33.86
C LYS A 237 -30.28 5.79 -34.10
N LYS A 238 -29.40 5.98 -33.11
CA LYS A 238 -28.17 6.78 -33.25
C LYS A 238 -27.22 6.20 -34.30
N SER A 239 -27.06 4.87 -34.32
CA SER A 239 -26.24 4.18 -35.33
C SER A 239 -26.81 4.37 -36.74
N GLN A 240 -28.11 4.21 -36.92
CA GLN A 240 -28.79 4.38 -38.21
C GLN A 240 -28.69 5.83 -38.69
N PHE A 241 -28.98 6.81 -37.82
CA PHE A 241 -28.81 8.23 -38.12
C PHE A 241 -27.36 8.58 -38.54
N SER A 242 -26.37 8.02 -37.85
CA SER A 242 -24.95 8.22 -38.19
C SER A 242 -24.56 7.57 -39.53
N GLN A 243 -25.20 6.47 -39.92
CA GLN A 243 -25.00 5.82 -41.22
C GLN A 243 -25.73 6.55 -42.35
N ASP A 244 -26.91 7.11 -42.10
CA ASP A 244 -27.68 7.90 -43.06
C ASP A 244 -27.00 9.24 -43.37
N LEU A 245 -26.38 9.87 -42.38
CA LEU A 245 -25.48 11.03 -42.55
C LEU A 245 -24.26 10.71 -43.42
N LYS A 246 -23.65 9.53 -43.23
CA LYS A 246 -22.49 9.09 -44.03
C LYS A 246 -22.84 8.65 -45.44
N SER A 247 -24.07 8.21 -45.68
CA SER A 247 -24.56 7.74 -46.98
C SER A 247 -25.27 8.82 -47.81
N GLY A 248 -25.33 10.07 -47.33
CA GLY A 248 -25.84 11.21 -48.08
C GLY A 248 -27.37 11.23 -48.29
N LYS A 249 -28.11 10.37 -47.58
CA LYS A 249 -29.57 10.22 -47.76
C LYS A 249 -30.42 11.39 -47.24
N PHE A 250 -29.81 12.39 -46.60
CA PHE A 250 -30.49 13.60 -46.11
C PHE A 250 -30.42 14.80 -47.07
N ASN A 251 -29.85 14.66 -48.27
CA ASN A 251 -29.91 15.69 -49.31
C ASN A 251 -31.00 15.35 -50.31
N LEU A 252 -32.27 15.63 -49.98
CA LEU A 252 -33.38 15.84 -50.93
C LEU A 252 -34.64 16.17 -50.13
N GLU A 253 -34.87 17.47 -49.90
CA GLU A 253 -36.17 18.15 -49.77
C GLU A 253 -35.99 19.49 -49.03
N PHE A 254 -35.29 20.43 -49.66
CA PHE A 254 -35.49 21.86 -49.41
C PHE A 254 -35.13 22.67 -50.66
N SER A 255 -35.83 22.41 -51.76
CA SER A 255 -35.94 23.32 -52.90
C SER A 255 -37.30 23.13 -53.55
N ALA A 256 -38.32 23.72 -52.92
CA ALA A 256 -39.54 24.11 -53.59
C ALA A 256 -39.58 25.64 -53.59
N SER A 257 -39.31 26.24 -54.75
CA SER A 257 -39.78 27.55 -55.18
C SER A 257 -39.68 27.60 -56.70
#